data_AF-A0A357F7B7-F1
#
_entry.id   AF-A0A357F7B7-F1
#
_cell.length_a   1.000
_cell.length_b   1.000
_cell.length_c   1.000
_cell.angle_alpha   90.00
_cell.angle_beta   90.00
_cell.angle_gamma   90.00
#
_symmetry.space_group_name_H-M   'P 1'
#
loop_
_entity.id
_entity.type
_entity.pdbx_description
1 polymer ?
#
loop_
_entity_poly.entity_id
_entity_poly.type
_entity_poly.pdbx_seq_one_letter_code
_entity_poly.pdbx_strand_id
1 'polypeptide(L)' 'MLHFEVLSLFPEIFSSFLEESLINRAIEQRHLQVDLVN' A
#
# COMPACT_ATOMS: atom_id res chain seq x y z
N MET A 1 10.21 -6.69 8.01
CA MET A 1 9.42 -5.66 7.31
C MET A 1 9.05 -6.26 5.96
N LEU A 2 7.75 -6.40 5.72
CA LEU A 2 7.24 -7.02 4.50
C LEU A 2 7.10 -5.94 3.43
N HIS A 3 7.52 -6.22 2.20
CA HIS A 3 7.47 -5.26 1.10
C HIS A 3 6.62 -5.83 -0.03
N PHE A 4 5.63 -5.06 -0.46
CA PHE A 4 4.79 -5.36 -1.61
C PHE A 4 4.93 -4.28 -2.67
N GLU A 5 5.11 -4.70 -3.91
CA GLU A 5 5.00 -3.84 -5.09
C GLU A 5 3.72 -4.21 -5.83
N VAL A 6 2.91 -3.19 -6.14
CA VAL A 6 1.70 -3.35 -6.93
C VAL A 6 1.93 -2.68 -8.28
N LEU A 7 2.06 -3.52 -9.31
CA LEU A 7 2.16 -3.09 -10.71
C LEU A 7 0.74 -2.91 -11.27
N SER A 8 0.38 -1.68 -11.62
CA SER A 8 -0.94 -1.37 -12.17
C SER A 8 -0.89 -0.13 -13.04
N LEU A 9 -1.59 -0.16 -14.17
CA LEU A 9 -1.82 1.02 -15.02
C LEU A 9 -2.65 2.11 -14.33
N PHE A 10 -3.29 1.76 -13.20
CA PHE A 10 -4.12 2.65 -12.40
C PHE A 10 -3.76 2.49 -10.91
N PRO A 11 -2.59 2.98 -10.46
CA PRO A 11 -2.18 2.83 -9.06
C PRO A 11 -3.10 3.60 -8.10
N GLU A 12 -3.67 4.71 -8.57
CA GLU A 12 -4.52 5.62 -7.79
C GLU A 12 -5.75 4.93 -7.19
N ILE A 13 -6.27 3.86 -7.80
CA ILE A 13 -7.44 3.12 -7.30
C ILE A 13 -7.17 2.43 -5.95
N PHE A 14 -5.90 2.19 -5.63
CA PHE A 14 -5.49 1.51 -4.41
C PHE A 14 -5.26 2.47 -3.25
N SER A 15 -5.20 3.78 -3.49
CA SER A 15 -4.92 4.79 -2.45
C SER A 15 -5.95 4.75 -1.31
N SER A 16 -7.24 4.75 -1.64
CA SER A 16 -8.33 4.66 -0.64
C SER A 16 -8.27 3.37 0.19
N PHE A 17 -7.93 2.24 -0.44
CA PHE A 17 -7.77 0.97 0.25
C PHE A 17 -6.55 0.96 1.19
N LEU A 18 -5.46 1.62 0.80
CA LEU A 18 -4.27 1.74 1.64
C LEU A 18 -4.45 2.72 2.79
N GLU A 19 -5.30 3.74 2.67
CA GLU A 19 -5.53 4.76 3.70
C GLU A 19 -6.59 4.36 4.73
N GLU A 20 -7.68 3.69 4.34
CA GLU A 20 -8.82 3.43 5.23
C GLU A 20 -8.78 2.05 5.92
N SER A 21 -7.81 1.19 5.60
CA SER A 21 -7.80 -0.21 6.05
C SER A 21 -6.82 -0.51 7.19
N LEU A 22 -6.88 -1.74 7.73
CA LEU A 22 -5.87 -2.29 8.65
C LEU A 22 -4.45 -2.28 8.07
N ILE A 23 -4.34 -2.26 6.74
CA ILE A 23 -3.07 -2.19 6.03
C ILE A 23 -2.40 -0.83 6.31
N ASN A 24 -3.17 0.25 6.41
CA ASN A 24 -2.63 1.56 6.77
C ASN A 24 -1.88 1.51 8.11
N ARG A 25 -2.51 0.91 9.14
CA ARG A 25 -1.88 0.77 10.47
C ARG A 25 -0.58 -0.03 10.41
N ALA A 26 -0.54 -1.08 9.59
CA ALA A 26 0.67 -1.86 9.39
C ALA A 26 1.77 -1.07 8.65
N ILE A 27 1.39 -0.18 7.74
CA ILE A 27 2.31 0.75 7.04
C ILE A 27 2.85 1.80 8.03
N GLU A 28 1.97 2.45 8.79
CA GLU A 28 2.33 3.45 9.81
C GLU A 28 3.29 2.86 10.87
N GLN A 29 3.04 1.63 11.31
CA GLN A 29 3.89 0.91 12.26
C GLN A 29 5.15 0.29 11.63
N ARG A 30 5.39 0.53 10.33
CA ARG A 30 6.55 0.01 9.56
C ARG A 30 6.66 -1.51 9.58
N HIS A 31 5.54 -2.20 9.73
CA HIS A 31 5.46 -3.64 9.56
C HIS A 31 5.38 -4.00 8.07
N LEU A 32 4.81 -3.11 7.27
CA LEU A 32 4.55 -3.24 5.84
C LEU A 32 5.03 -2.00 5.08
N GLN A 33 5.63 -2.20 3.91
CA GLN A 33 5.88 -1.17 2.91
C GLN A 33 5.13 -1.56 1.64
N VAL A 34 4.40 -0.61 1.05
CA VAL A 34 3.68 -0.83 -0.21
C VAL A 34 4.12 0.25 -1.18
N ASP A 35 4.62 -0.16 -2.33
CA ASP A 35 4.95 0.73 -3.43
C ASP A 35 3.97 0.48 -4.60
N LEU A 36 3.31 1.54 -5.02
CA LEU A 36 2.41 1.52 -6.18
C LEU A 36 3.19 2.01 -7.40
N VAL A 37 3.34 1.15 -8.40
CA VAL A 37 4.15 1.42 -9.60
C VAL A 37 3.26 1.27 -10.83
N ASN A 38 3.40 2.24 -11.76
CA ASN A 38 2.79 2.18 -13.09
C ASN A 38 3.63 1.31 -14.03
#